data_AF-A0A1H6KI19-F1
#
_entry.id   AF-A0A1H6KI19-F1
#
_cell.length_a   1.000
_cell.length_b   1.000
_cell.length_c   1.000
_cell.angle_alpha   90.00
_cell.angle_beta   90.00
_cell.angle_gamma   90.00
#
_symmetry.space_group_name_H-M   'P 1'
#
loop_
_entity.id
_entity.type
_entity.pdbx_description
1 polymer ?
#
loop_
_entity_poly.entity_id
_entity_poly.type
_entity_poly.pdbx_seq_one_letter_code
_entity_poly.pdbx_strand_id
1 'polypeptide(L)'
;MPQEFALIAAIAVTLPGLAAWLAGRRFGLAGLLGALALLAIIAVPSWIITRDVLTGDSQVRRAGMIFFVIVPGIVSLILGAVFGFWEANRRR
;
A
#
# COMPACT_ATOMS: atom_id res chain seq x y z
N MET A 1 -19.02 -14.26 -11.48
CA MET A 1 -18.23 -13.15 -12.07
C MET A 1 -17.89 -12.04 -11.07
N PRO A 2 -18.78 -11.47 -10.23
CA PRO A 2 -18.43 -10.36 -9.32
C PRO A 2 -17.52 -10.76 -8.14
N GLN A 3 -17.63 -12.00 -7.66
CA GLN A 3 -16.93 -12.49 -6.46
C GLN A 3 -15.42 -12.63 -6.65
N GLU A 4 -14.94 -13.02 -7.84
CA GLU A 4 -13.51 -13.12 -8.13
C GLU A 4 -12.82 -11.75 -8.12
N PHE A 5 -13.46 -10.71 -8.67
CA PHE A 5 -12.92 -9.35 -8.64
C PHE A 5 -12.89 -8.78 -7.22
N ALA A 6 -13.89 -9.07 -6.40
CA ALA A 6 -13.91 -8.69 -4.99
C ALA A 6 -12.75 -9.35 -4.22
N LEU A 7 -12.48 -10.64 -4.48
CA LEU A 7 -11.37 -11.35 -3.86
C LEU A 7 -10.02 -10.76 -4.26
N ILE A 8 -9.80 -10.52 -5.55
CA ILE A 8 -8.53 -9.93 -6.05
C ILE A 8 -8.31 -8.54 -5.44
N ALA A 9 -9.34 -7.70 -5.39
CA ALA A 9 -9.25 -6.38 -4.79
C ALA A 9 -8.94 -6.46 -3.29
N ALA A 10 -9.62 -7.36 -2.56
CA ALA A 10 -9.35 -7.59 -1.14
C ALA A 10 -7.89 -7.99 -0.90
N ILE A 11 -7.37 -8.92 -1.70
CA ILE A 11 -5.97 -9.38 -1.63
C ILE A 11 -4.99 -8.23 -1.93
N ALA A 12 -5.21 -7.49 -3.01
CA ALA A 12 -4.35 -6.39 -3.43
C ALA A 12 -4.24 -5.30 -2.35
N VAL A 13 -5.32 -5.10 -1.57
CA VAL A 13 -5.37 -4.10 -0.51
C VAL A 13 -4.86 -4.64 0.83
N THR A 14 -5.08 -5.90 1.17
CA THR A 14 -4.72 -6.44 2.50
C THR A 14 -3.30 -7.00 2.58
N LEU A 15 -2.79 -7.62 1.52
CA LEU A 15 -1.44 -8.22 1.54
C LEU A 15 -0.32 -7.21 1.86
N PRO A 16 -0.31 -5.98 1.33
CA PRO A 16 0.72 -5.00 1.67
C PRO A 16 0.79 -4.73 3.18
N GLY A 17 -0.36 -4.56 3.83
CA GLY A 17 -0.43 -4.33 5.26
C GLY A 17 0.02 -5.53 6.08
N LEU A 18 -0.38 -6.75 5.71
CA LEU A 18 0.07 -7.96 6.39
C LEU A 18 1.59 -8.15 6.28
N ALA A 19 2.16 -7.93 5.09
CA ALA A 19 3.60 -8.01 4.87
C ALA A 19 4.36 -6.95 5.69
N ALA A 20 3.89 -5.71 5.69
CA ALA A 20 4.48 -4.62 6.43
C ALA A 20 4.37 -4.82 7.96
N TRP A 21 3.25 -5.35 8.44
CA TRP A 21 3.06 -5.73 9.84
C TRP A 21 4.05 -6.81 10.25
N LEU A 22 4.19 -7.87 9.45
CA LEU A 22 5.13 -8.94 9.76
C LEU A 22 6.58 -8.43 9.79
N ALA A 23 6.95 -7.57 8.83
CA ALA A 23 8.26 -6.95 8.78
C ALA A 23 8.52 -6.04 10.00
N GLY A 24 7.57 -5.17 10.33
CA GLY A 24 7.65 -4.28 11.50
C GLY A 24 7.73 -5.07 12.81
N ARG A 25 6.94 -6.14 12.95
CA ARG A 25 6.97 -7.00 14.15
C ARG A 25 8.30 -7.74 14.32
N ARG A 26 8.90 -8.20 13.21
CA ARG A 26 10.14 -9.00 13.25
C ARG A 26 11.39 -8.14 13.37
N PHE A 27 11.42 -6.99 12.69
CA PHE A 27 12.62 -6.16 12.56
C PHE A 27 12.51 -4.81 13.28
N GLY A 28 11.39 -4.53 13.96
CA GLY A 28 11.18 -3.29 14.69
C GLY A 28 11.29 -2.07 13.77
N LEU A 29 12.13 -1.10 14.17
CA LEU A 29 12.31 0.16 13.44
C LEU A 29 12.78 -0.07 11.99
N ALA A 30 13.65 -1.06 11.76
CA ALA A 30 14.12 -1.38 10.41
C ALA A 30 12.98 -1.85 9.49
N GLY A 31 12.00 -2.58 10.04
CA GLY A 31 10.80 -3.00 9.31
C GLY A 31 9.90 -1.82 8.93
N LEU A 32 9.71 -0.87 9.86
CA LEU A 32 8.97 0.37 9.60
C LEU A 32 9.66 1.22 8.52
N LEU A 33 10.96 1.44 8.66
CA LEU A 33 11.74 2.21 7.70
C LEU A 33 11.77 1.54 6.33
N GLY A 34 11.87 0.22 6.27
CA GLY A 34 11.77 -0.54 5.02
C GLY A 34 10.42 -0.37 4.32
N ALA A 35 9.31 -0.39 5.07
CA ALA A 35 7.99 -0.15 4.52
C ALA A 35 7.83 1.29 3.98
N LEU A 36 8.37 2.29 4.69
CA LEU A 36 8.38 3.68 4.23
C LEU A 36 9.27 3.89 3.00
N ALA A 37 10.43 3.23 2.95
CA ALA A 37 11.30 3.25 1.78
C ALA A 37 10.60 2.65 0.56
N LEU A 38 9.94 1.50 0.72
CA LEU A 38 9.15 0.88 -0.33
C LEU A 38 8.02 1.80 -0.81
N LEU A 39 7.32 2.45 0.12
CA LEU A 39 6.30 3.44 -0.21
C LEU A 39 6.88 4.59 -1.05
N ALA A 40 8.03 5.13 -0.68
CA ALA A 40 8.70 6.19 -1.44
C ALA A 40 9.10 5.72 -2.84
N ILE A 41 9.65 4.50 -2.96
CA ILE A 41 10.02 3.88 -4.25
C ILE A 41 8.81 3.72 -5.16
N ILE A 42 7.61 3.49 -4.63
CA ILE A 42 6.39 3.36 -5.44
C ILE A 42 5.81 4.75 -5.75
N ALA A 43 5.67 5.61 -4.74
CA ALA A 43 4.96 6.88 -4.85
C ALA A 43 5.70 7.88 -5.74
N VAL A 44 7.03 7.98 -5.64
CA VAL A 44 7.82 8.98 -6.37
C VAL A 44 7.81 8.73 -7.89
N PRO A 45 8.10 7.52 -8.40
CA PRO A 45 8.00 7.24 -9.83
C PRO A 45 6.57 7.30 -10.32
N SER A 46 5.60 6.82 -9.52
CA SER A 46 4.18 6.87 -9.89
C SER A 46 3.73 8.31 -10.13
N TRP A 47 4.09 9.24 -9.24
CA TRP A 47 3.82 10.67 -9.40
C TRP A 47 4.35 11.22 -10.73
N ILE A 48 5.59 10.88 -11.10
CA ILE A 48 6.21 11.32 -12.35
C ILE A 48 5.45 10.80 -13.57
N ILE A 49 4.89 9.58 -13.50
CA ILE A 49 4.16 8.95 -14.61
C ILE A 49 2.68 9.40 -14.63
N THR A 50 2.13 9.86 -13.51
CA THR A 50 0.70 10.22 -13.37
C THR A 50 0.43 11.72 -13.41
N ARG A 51 1.45 12.56 -13.27
CA ARG A 51 1.31 14.03 -13.24
C ARG A 51 0.77 14.63 -14.54
N ASP A 52 0.99 13.99 -15.68
CA ASP A 52 0.56 14.51 -16.97
C ASP A 52 -0.92 14.20 -17.22
N VAL A 53 -1.65 15.22 -17.65
CA VAL A 53 -3.10 15.18 -17.83
C VAL A 53 -3.45 14.33 -19.06
N LEU A 54 -4.14 13.21 -18.81
CA LEU A 54 -4.66 12.30 -19.82
C LEU A 54 -6.05 12.76 -20.34
N THR A 55 -6.48 12.22 -21.48
CA THR A 55 -7.84 12.45 -22.03
C THR A 55 -8.93 11.82 -21.15
N GLY A 56 -10.17 12.36 -21.19
CA GLY A 56 -11.24 12.10 -20.21
C GLY A 56 -11.51 10.63 -19.86
N ASP A 57 -11.68 9.73 -20.83
CA ASP A 57 -11.98 8.31 -20.55
C ASP A 57 -10.83 7.58 -19.86
N SER A 58 -9.59 7.90 -20.26
CA SER A 58 -8.40 7.31 -19.64
C SER A 58 -8.13 7.87 -18.24
N GLN A 59 -8.55 9.11 -17.96
CA GLN A 59 -8.54 9.65 -16.60
C GLN A 59 -9.50 8.92 -15.67
N VAL A 60 -10.74 8.64 -16.09
CA VAL A 60 -11.74 7.99 -15.23
C VAL A 60 -11.28 6.58 -14.84
N ARG A 61 -10.76 5.81 -15.81
CA ARG A 61 -10.24 4.46 -15.53
C ARG A 61 -9.01 4.49 -14.61
N ARG A 62 -8.11 5.44 -14.80
CA ARG A 62 -6.89 5.59 -13.98
C ARG A 62 -7.23 6.07 -12.57
N ALA A 63 -8.15 7.02 -12.43
CA ALA A 63 -8.65 7.50 -11.14
C ALA A 63 -9.31 6.37 -10.35
N GLY A 64 -10.14 5.54 -10.99
CA GLY A 64 -10.73 4.37 -10.34
C GLY A 64 -9.67 3.42 -9.76
N MET A 65 -8.63 3.11 -10.54
CA MET A 65 -7.53 2.26 -10.05
C MET A 65 -6.78 2.90 -8.87
N ILE A 66 -6.52 4.22 -8.93
CA ILE A 66 -5.84 4.93 -7.86
C ILE A 66 -6.66 4.90 -6.57
N PHE A 67 -7.94 5.29 -6.62
CA PHE A 67 -8.76 5.43 -5.42
C PHE A 67 -9.23 4.10 -4.83
N PHE A 68 -9.49 3.08 -5.66
CA PHE A 68 -10.03 1.80 -5.17
C PHE A 68 -8.98 0.72 -4.89
N VAL A 69 -7.75 0.86 -5.41
CA VAL A 69 -6.73 -0.18 -5.25
C VAL A 69 -5.43 0.39 -4.68
N ILE A 70 -4.86 1.40 -5.33
CA ILE A 70 -3.54 1.92 -4.95
C ILE A 70 -3.59 2.60 -3.59
N VAL A 71 -4.52 3.54 -3.39
CA VAL A 71 -4.65 4.28 -2.12
C VAL A 71 -4.95 3.33 -0.96
N PRO A 72 -5.95 2.43 -1.03
CA PRO A 72 -6.20 1.48 0.05
C PRO A 72 -5.01 0.56 0.32
N GLY A 73 -4.31 0.09 -0.72
CA GLY A 73 -3.11 -0.73 -0.56
C GLY A 73 -1.96 0.00 0.14
N ILE A 74 -1.74 1.28 -0.19
CA ILE A 74 -0.77 2.15 0.48
C ILE A 74 -1.16 2.37 1.94
N VAL A 75 -2.43 2.69 2.22
CA VAL A 75 -2.91 2.89 3.59
C VAL A 75 -2.72 1.62 4.41
N SER A 76 -3.08 0.47 3.85
CA SER A 76 -2.89 -0.84 4.46
C SER A 76 -1.42 -1.11 4.79
N LEU A 77 -0.50 -0.85 3.85
CA LEU A 77 0.96 -0.97 4.06
C LEU A 77 1.42 -0.12 5.25
N ILE A 78 1.04 1.17 5.29
CA ILE A 78 1.44 2.10 6.35
C ILE A 78 0.90 1.63 7.69
N LEU A 79 -0.40 1.32 7.77
CA LEU A 79 -1.03 0.86 9.01
C LEU A 79 -0.38 -0.43 9.49
N GLY A 80 -0.17 -1.40 8.60
CA GLY A 80 0.53 -2.63 8.90
C GLY A 80 1.92 -2.38 9.51
N ALA A 81 2.74 -1.57 8.85
CA ALA A 81 4.08 -1.22 9.32
C ALA A 81 4.06 -0.61 10.73
N VAL A 82 3.16 0.35 10.97
CA VAL A 82 3.01 1.04 12.26
C VAL A 82 2.57 0.06 13.35
N PHE A 83 1.55 -0.76 13.08
CA PHE A 83 1.08 -1.76 14.05
C PHE A 83 2.16 -2.81 14.36
N GLY A 84 2.87 -3.27 13.33
CA GLY A 84 3.95 -4.25 13.50
C GLY A 84 5.09 -3.69 14.35
N PHE A 85 5.51 -2.45 14.08
CA PHE A 85 6.52 -1.75 14.87
C PHE A 85 6.07 -1.55 16.32
N TRP A 86 4.83 -1.08 16.53
CA TRP A 86 4.28 -0.89 17.87
C TRP A 86 4.26 -2.20 18.67
N GLU A 87 3.86 -3.31 18.04
CA GLU A 87 3.87 -4.63 18.68
C GLU A 87 5.30 -5.09 19.03
N ALA A 88 6.28 -4.84 18.16
CA ALA A 88 7.69 -5.14 18.45
C ALA A 88 8.21 -4.34 19.65
N ASN A 89 7.80 -3.07 19.75
CA ASN A 89 8.25 -2.17 20.82
C ASN A 89 7.54 -2.42 22.15
N ARG A 90 6.30 -2.91 22.14
CA ARG A 90 5.55 -3.28 23.36
C ARG A 90 6.08 -4.56 24.02
N ARG A 91 6.76 -5.43 23.27
CA ARG A 91 7.33 -6.71 23.77
C ARG A 91 8.73 -6.56 24.37
N ARG A 92 9.34 -5.38 24.26
CA ARG A 92 10.65 -5.04 24.84
C ARG A 92 10.44 -4.21 26.10
#